data_AF-A0A392PNS5-F1
#
_entry.id   AF-A0A392PNS5-F1
#
_cell.length_a   1.000
_cell.length_b   1.000
_cell.length_c   1.000
_cell.angle_alpha   90.00
_cell.angle_beta   90.00
_cell.angle_gamma   90.00
#
_symmetry.space_group_name_H-M   'P 1'
#
loop_
_entity.id
_entity.type
_entity.pdbx_description
1 polymer ?
#
loop_
_entity_poly.entity_id
_entity_poly.type
_entity_poly.pdbx_seq_one_letter_code
_entity_poly.pdbx_strand_id
1 'polypeptide(L)'
;MCSHLLVILQSKVDFQHSPLPSDPRAGGRSIRHDSGEFAKPVSSKGICLDDIHLTSEDLEMYIDLAPFLNPSPYIVPEDMSLTKVYNLFRQLGLRHLFVVPRPSRVIGLITRKDLLIE
;
A
#
# COMPACT_ATOMS: atom_id res chain seq x y z
N MET A 1 -4.18 -5.63 2.60
CA MET A 1 -3.53 -4.88 1.50
C MET A 1 -4.60 -4.35 0.55
N CYS A 2 -5.07 -5.06 -0.50
CA CYS A 2 -6.05 -4.45 -1.43
C CYS A 2 -7.37 -3.99 -0.80
N SER A 3 -7.86 -4.65 0.25
CA SER A 3 -9.08 -4.20 0.95
C SER A 3 -8.90 -2.93 1.78
N HIS A 4 -7.68 -2.60 2.21
CA HIS A 4 -7.46 -1.50 3.16
C HIS A 4 -7.67 -0.15 2.47
N LEU A 5 -7.22 -0.03 1.22
CA LEU A 5 -7.47 1.18 0.43
C LEU A 5 -8.96 1.39 0.19
N LEU A 6 -9.73 0.31 -0.03
CA LEU A 6 -11.18 0.42 -0.19
C LEU A 6 -11.86 0.92 1.09
N VAL A 7 -11.41 0.46 2.26
CA VAL A 7 -11.89 0.96 3.56
C VAL A 7 -11.60 2.46 3.72
N ILE A 8 -10.38 2.90 3.38
CA ILE A 8 -9.97 4.32 3.45
C ILE A 8 -10.81 5.18 2.49
N LEU A 9 -11.02 4.72 1.26
CA LEU A 9 -11.82 5.44 0.27
C LEU A 9 -13.31 5.50 0.66
N GLN A 10 -13.84 4.42 1.24
CA GLN A 10 -15.24 4.36 1.65
C GLN A 10 -15.54 5.25 2.86
N SER A 11 -14.63 5.35 3.82
CA SER A 11 -14.84 6.14 5.04
C SER A 11 -14.84 7.65 4.76
N LYS A 12 -14.12 8.09 3.72
CA LYS A 12 -13.91 9.49 3.34
C LYS A 12 -13.30 10.40 4.42
N VAL A 13 -12.85 9.83 5.55
CA VAL A 13 -12.35 10.60 6.71
C VAL A 13 -10.98 11.24 6.50
N ASP A 14 -10.25 10.76 5.50
CA ASP A 14 -8.86 11.16 5.21
C ASP A 14 -8.70 12.03 3.97
N PHE A 15 -9.81 12.43 3.32
CA PHE A 15 -9.77 13.37 2.22
C PHE A 15 -9.45 14.78 2.72
N GLN A 16 -8.53 15.45 2.04
CA GLN A 16 -8.05 16.79 2.39
C GLN A 16 -7.76 17.62 1.14
N HIS A 17 -7.99 18.94 1.19
CA HIS A 17 -7.73 19.83 0.03
C HIS A 17 -6.24 20.17 -0.17
N SER A 18 -5.37 19.85 0.79
CA SER A 18 -3.93 20.11 0.69
C SER A 18 -3.15 18.84 0.30
N PRO A 19 -2.17 18.92 -0.61
CA PRO A 19 -1.29 17.81 -0.92
C PRO A 19 -0.26 17.53 0.19
N LEU A 20 -0.07 18.47 1.11
CA LEU A 20 0.90 18.33 2.20
C LEU A 20 0.29 17.56 3.37
N PRO A 21 1.05 16.67 4.03
CA PRO A 21 0.66 16.11 5.31
C PRO A 21 0.37 17.26 6.28
N SER A 22 -0.75 17.20 7.00
CA SER A 22 -1.04 18.17 8.05
C SER A 22 0.08 18.12 9.10
N ASP A 23 0.60 19.29 9.50
CA ASP A 23 1.82 19.42 10.33
C ASP A 23 1.82 18.43 11.53
N PRO A 24 2.81 17.52 11.64
CA PRO A 24 2.90 16.58 12.77
C PRO A 24 3.06 17.25 14.14
N ARG A 25 3.43 18.55 14.19
CA ARG A 25 3.49 19.34 15.43
C ARG A 25 2.11 19.74 15.96
N ALA A 26 1.05 19.65 15.17
CA ALA A 26 -0.33 19.92 15.59
C ALA A 26 -1.00 18.72 16.28
N GLY A 27 -0.22 17.72 16.70
CA GLY A 27 -0.71 16.43 17.15
C GLY A 27 -0.74 15.48 15.97
N GLY A 28 0.15 14.49 15.98
CA GLY A 28 0.16 13.44 14.95
C GLY A 28 -1.26 12.91 14.76
N ARG A 29 -1.72 12.82 13.51
CA ARG A 29 -2.96 12.10 13.21
C ARG A 29 -2.77 10.68 13.73
N SER A 30 -3.31 10.43 14.93
CA SER A 30 -3.70 9.09 15.32
C SER A 30 -4.50 8.57 14.16
N ILE A 31 -4.11 7.41 13.63
CA ILE A 31 -4.85 6.72 12.58
C ILE A 31 -6.33 6.84 12.95
N ARG A 32 -7.11 7.57 12.14
CA ARG A 32 -8.53 7.87 12.43
C ARG A 32 -9.42 6.64 12.29
N HIS A 33 -8.81 5.52 11.92
CA HIS A 33 -9.40 4.21 11.75
C HIS A 33 -9.14 3.35 12.97
N ASP A 34 -10.17 2.69 13.47
CA ASP A 34 -9.97 1.60 14.42
C ASP A 34 -9.33 0.39 13.71
N SER A 35 -8.48 -0.34 14.44
CA SER A 35 -7.84 -1.56 13.95
C SER A 35 -8.84 -2.63 13.47
N GLY A 36 -10.07 -2.63 14.02
CA GLY A 36 -11.16 -3.50 13.61
C GLY A 36 -11.75 -3.21 12.23
N GLU A 37 -11.61 -1.98 11.71
CA GLU A 37 -12.18 -1.61 10.39
C GLU A 37 -11.47 -2.31 9.23
N PHE A 38 -10.22 -2.71 9.42
CA PHE A 38 -9.44 -3.44 8.42
C PHE A 38 -9.65 -4.96 8.49
N ALA A 39 -10.31 -5.45 9.54
CA ALA A 39 -10.64 -6.87 9.67
C ALA A 39 -11.70 -7.26 8.64
N LYS A 40 -11.49 -8.40 7.98
CA LYS A 40 -12.50 -8.93 7.05
C LYS A 40 -13.76 -9.32 7.84
N PRO A 41 -14.97 -8.87 7.43
CA PRO A 41 -16.20 -9.35 8.04
C PRO A 41 -16.28 -10.88 7.92
N VAL A 42 -16.68 -11.54 9.01
CA VAL A 42 -16.83 -13.01 9.09
C VAL A 42 -17.89 -13.53 8.09
N SER A 43 -18.77 -12.66 7.61
CA SER A 43 -19.92 -12.99 6.76
C SER A 43 -19.84 -12.29 5.40
N SER A 44 -19.10 -12.90 4.48
CA SER A 44 -19.36 -12.98 3.02
C SER A 44 -19.97 -11.77 2.28
N LYS A 45 -19.21 -10.68 2.17
CA LYS A 45 -18.91 -9.91 0.94
C LYS A 45 -18.08 -8.71 1.41
N GLY A 46 -16.78 -8.74 1.15
CA GLY A 46 -15.95 -7.56 1.42
C GLY A 46 -16.34 -6.40 0.50
N ILE A 47 -15.93 -5.19 0.85
CA ILE A 47 -16.07 -4.00 0.01
C ILE A 47 -15.40 -4.27 -1.35
N CYS A 48 -16.11 -3.99 -2.44
CA CYS A 48 -15.56 -4.02 -3.79
C CYS A 48 -15.39 -2.61 -4.36
N LEU A 49 -14.72 -2.49 -5.51
CA LEU A 49 -14.52 -1.19 -6.15
C LEU A 49 -15.85 -0.53 -6.56
N ASP A 50 -16.85 -1.33 -6.93
CA ASP A 50 -18.15 -0.83 -7.36
C ASP A 50 -18.96 -0.19 -6.21
N ASP A 51 -18.62 -0.52 -4.96
CA ASP A 51 -19.24 0.08 -3.76
C ASP A 51 -18.66 1.46 -3.42
N ILE A 52 -17.60 1.89 -4.11
CA ILE A 52 -16.92 3.17 -3.84
C ILE A 52 -17.49 4.26 -4.74
N HIS A 53 -18.25 5.18 -4.14
CA HIS A 53 -18.84 6.32 -4.83
C HIS A 53 -18.13 7.63 -4.44
N LEU A 54 -17.30 8.14 -5.35
CA LEU A 54 -16.60 9.42 -5.23
C LEU A 54 -17.34 10.49 -6.03
N THR A 55 -17.55 11.65 -5.41
CA THR A 55 -18.07 12.84 -6.08
C THR A 55 -16.96 13.56 -6.85
N SER A 56 -17.31 14.53 -7.70
CA SER A 56 -16.30 15.35 -8.40
C SER A 56 -15.38 16.09 -7.43
N GLU A 57 -15.91 16.55 -6.29
CA GLU A 57 -15.12 17.21 -5.24
C GLU A 57 -14.15 16.24 -4.57
N ASP A 58 -14.59 14.99 -4.30
CA ASP A 58 -13.73 13.96 -3.72
C ASP A 58 -12.50 13.65 -4.60
N LEU A 59 -12.66 13.70 -5.92
CA LEU A 59 -11.59 13.44 -6.89
C LEU A 59 -10.55 14.57 -6.96
N GLU A 60 -10.89 15.77 -6.51
CA GLU A 60 -9.98 16.92 -6.44
C GLU A 60 -9.25 17.02 -5.10
N MET A 61 -9.58 16.14 -4.15
CA MET A 61 -8.94 16.07 -2.85
C MET A 61 -7.75 15.09 -2.85
N TYR A 62 -6.91 15.21 -1.82
CA TYR A 62 -5.74 14.39 -1.55
C TYR A 62 -5.99 13.47 -0.36
N ILE A 63 -5.27 12.34 -0.32
CA ILE A 63 -5.25 11.41 0.79
C ILE A 63 -3.79 11.14 1.16
N ASP A 64 -3.43 11.32 2.43
CA ASP A 64 -2.11 10.92 2.92
C ASP A 64 -2.08 9.41 3.19
N LEU A 65 -1.41 8.66 2.31
CA LEU A 65 -1.25 7.22 2.44
C LEU A 65 -0.09 6.82 3.34
N ALA A 66 0.80 7.74 3.73
CA ALA A 66 2.02 7.42 4.48
C ALA A 66 1.76 6.60 5.77
N PRO A 67 0.70 6.87 6.58
CA PRO A 67 0.41 6.07 7.77
C PRO A 67 -0.02 4.62 7.50
N PHE A 68 -0.46 4.32 6.27
CA PHE A 68 -1.02 3.02 5.89
C PHE A 68 -0.05 2.16 5.06
N LEU A 69 1.10 2.73 4.67
CA LEU A 69 2.11 2.06 3.86
C LEU A 69 3.18 1.42 4.74
N ASN A 70 3.84 0.39 4.21
CA ASN A 70 5.06 -0.13 4.83
C ASN A 70 6.22 0.87 4.55
N PRO A 71 6.80 1.51 5.57
CA PRO A 71 7.89 2.47 5.39
C PRO A 71 9.22 1.80 4.99
N SER A 72 9.32 0.48 5.12
CA SER A 72 10.54 -0.29 4.84
C SER A 72 10.21 -1.55 4.04
N PRO A 73 9.82 -1.40 2.76
CA PRO A 73 9.62 -2.55 1.89
C PRO A 73 10.97 -3.23 1.57
N TYR A 74 10.93 -4.51 1.25
CA TYR A 74 12.11 -5.21 0.74
C TYR A 74 12.45 -4.72 -0.67
N ILE A 75 13.71 -4.33 -0.85
CA ILE A 75 14.28 -3.84 -2.11
C ILE A 75 15.52 -4.66 -2.47
N VAL A 76 15.80 -4.81 -3.76
CA VAL A 76 17.02 -5.41 -4.29
C VAL A 76 17.63 -4.53 -5.39
N PRO A 77 18.96 -4.51 -5.55
CA PRO A 77 19.59 -3.83 -6.67
C PRO A 77 19.34 -4.59 -7.98
N GLU A 78 19.46 -3.90 -9.12
CA GLU A 78 19.16 -4.45 -10.44
C GLU A 78 20.14 -5.55 -10.90
N ASP A 79 21.34 -5.57 -10.34
CA ASP A 79 22.42 -6.51 -10.64
C ASP A 79 22.43 -7.75 -9.72
N MET A 80 21.46 -7.86 -8.79
CA MET A 80 21.37 -9.02 -7.92
C MET A 80 21.03 -10.27 -8.74
N SER A 81 21.79 -11.35 -8.53
CA SER A 81 21.56 -12.60 -9.26
C SER A 81 20.20 -13.22 -8.95
N LEU A 82 19.58 -13.83 -9.96
CA LEU A 82 18.27 -14.46 -9.86
C LEU A 82 18.19 -15.48 -8.71
N THR A 83 19.22 -16.29 -8.50
CA THR A 83 19.28 -17.25 -7.39
C THR A 83 19.16 -16.58 -6.02
N LYS A 84 19.83 -15.44 -5.83
CA LYS A 84 19.74 -14.67 -4.58
C LYS A 84 18.36 -14.06 -4.40
N VAL A 85 17.80 -13.47 -5.46
CA VAL A 85 16.44 -12.92 -5.47
C VAL A 85 15.42 -14.01 -5.12
N TYR A 86 15.53 -15.17 -5.75
CA TYR A 86 14.64 -16.32 -5.52
C TYR A 86 14.70 -16.82 -4.07
N ASN A 87 15.91 -16.99 -3.53
CA ASN A 87 16.08 -17.43 -2.14
C ASN A 87 15.52 -16.39 -1.16
N LEU A 88 15.83 -15.11 -1.37
CA LEU A 88 15.31 -14.01 -0.54
C LEU A 88 13.78 -13.98 -0.56
N PHE A 89 13.18 -14.06 -1.74
CA PHE A 89 11.72 -14.05 -1.91
C PHE A 89 11.06 -15.21 -1.18
N ARG A 90 11.60 -16.43 -1.31
CA ARG A 90 11.06 -17.64 -0.68
C ARG A 90 11.26 -17.69 0.83
N GLN A 91 12.45 -17.33 1.31
CA GLN A 91 12.79 -17.38 2.74
C GLN A 91 11.96 -16.38 3.55
N LEU A 92 11.70 -15.20 2.99
CA LEU A 92 10.92 -14.15 3.63
C LEU A 92 9.43 -14.21 3.31
N GLY A 93 8.99 -15.16 2.47
CA GLY A 93 7.59 -15.31 2.07
C GLY A 93 7.03 -14.05 1.41
N LEU A 94 7.84 -13.35 0.61
CA LEU A 94 7.43 -12.09 -0.01
C LEU A 94 6.33 -12.31 -1.03
N ARG A 95 5.54 -11.26 -1.26
CA ARG A 95 4.58 -11.18 -2.38
C ARG A 95 5.05 -10.26 -3.49
N HIS A 96 5.79 -9.23 -3.08
CA HIS A 96 6.29 -8.16 -3.93
C HIS A 96 7.70 -7.82 -3.45
N LEU A 97 8.61 -7.67 -4.40
CA LEU A 97 10.00 -7.31 -4.16
C LEU A 97 10.36 -6.20 -5.16
N PHE A 98 10.78 -5.04 -4.66
CA PHE A 98 11.06 -3.89 -5.52
C PHE A 98 12.50 -3.91 -6.02
N VAL A 99 12.70 -3.59 -7.30
CA VAL A 99 14.03 -3.47 -7.91
C VAL A 99 14.42 -1.99 -7.96
N VAL A 100 15.53 -1.66 -7.30
CA VAL A 100 15.97 -0.29 -7.03
C VAL A 100 17.49 -0.19 -7.24
N PRO A 101 18.00 0.29 -8.38
CA PRO A 101 19.43 0.33 -8.69
C PRO A 101 20.18 1.41 -7.92
N ARG A 102 19.49 2.48 -7.55
CA ARG A 102 19.97 3.59 -6.72
C ARG A 102 18.86 3.98 -5.75
N PRO A 103 19.20 4.45 -4.53
CA PRO A 103 18.19 4.98 -3.61
C PRO A 103 17.23 5.93 -4.35
N SER A 104 15.93 5.77 -4.08
CA SER A 104 14.85 6.66 -4.53
C SER A 104 14.28 6.48 -5.94
N ARG A 105 14.67 5.46 -6.72
CA ARG A 105 13.97 5.13 -7.99
C ARG A 105 13.70 3.65 -8.16
N VAL A 106 12.43 3.27 -8.08
CA VAL A 106 11.96 1.93 -8.44
C VAL A 106 11.97 1.80 -9.96
N ILE A 107 12.61 0.74 -10.47
CA ILE A 107 12.63 0.42 -11.91
C ILE A 107 11.81 -0.84 -12.24
N GLY A 108 11.46 -1.64 -11.24
CA GLY A 108 10.76 -2.90 -11.44
C GLY A 108 10.15 -3.46 -10.16
N LEU A 109 9.26 -4.43 -10.37
CA LEU A 109 8.57 -5.18 -9.32
C LEU A 109 8.66 -6.67 -9.67
N ILE A 110 9.21 -7.47 -8.75
CA ILE A 110 9.27 -8.92 -8.87
C ILE A 110 8.17 -9.51 -7.99
N THR A 111 7.39 -10.42 -8.56
CA THR A 111 6.30 -11.14 -7.92
C THR A 111 6.53 -12.64 -8.03
N ARG A 112 5.66 -13.41 -7.36
CA ARG A 112 5.70 -14.88 -7.40
C ARG A 112 5.59 -15.43 -8.83
N LYS A 113 4.82 -14.76 -9.71
CA LYS A 113 4.64 -15.20 -11.11
C LYS A 113 5.90 -15.05 -11.95
N ASP A 114 6.78 -14.12 -11.59
CA ASP A 114 8.02 -13.88 -12.34
C ASP A 114 9.12 -14.91 -11.96
N LEU A 115 9.00 -15.51 -10.77
CA LEU A 115 9.97 -16.46 -10.21
C LEU A 115 9.54 -17.92 -10.30
N LEU A 116 8.25 -18.18 -10.48
CA LEU A 116 7.70 -19.51 -10.67
C LEU A 116 7.23 -19.63 -12.12
N ILE A 117 7.96 -20.41 -12.91
CA ILE A 117 7.51 -20.86 -14.22
C ILE A 117 6.45 -21.93 -13.94
N GLU A 118 5.17 -21.59 -14.14
CA GLU A 118 4.09 -22.56 -14.32
C GLU A 118 3.99 -22.94 -15.80
#